data_AF-A0A8T4W3E9-F1
#
_entry.id   AF-A0A8T4W3E9-F1
#
_cell.length_a   1.000
_cell.length_b   1.000
_cell.length_c   1.000
_cell.angle_alpha   90.00
_cell.angle_beta   90.00
_cell.angle_gamma   90.00
#
_symmetry.space_group_name_H-M   'P 1'
#
loop_
_entity.id
_entity.type
_entity.pdbx_description
1 polymer ?
#
loop_
_entity_poly.entity_id
_entity_poly.type
_entity_poly.pdbx_seq_one_letter_code
_entity_poly.pdbx_strand_id
1 'polypeptide(L)' 'MKVADAMTPRADVITVSLPGTRDDVLEYLQERSFSSVPVVKETEDGERYRGLVSREDLIKRPNEDQL' A
#
# COMPACT_ATOMS: atom_id res chain seq x y z
N MET A 1 -13.82 -18.60 13.56
CA MET A 1 -13.89 -17.48 12.59
C MET A 1 -12.77 -17.70 11.59
N LYS A 2 -13.07 -17.72 10.29
CA LYS A 2 -12.04 -17.75 9.24
C LYS A 2 -11.50 -16.34 9.06
N VAL A 3 -10.23 -16.21 8.69
CA VAL A 3 -9.63 -14.88 8.43
C VAL A 3 -10.44 -14.12 7.38
N ALA A 4 -10.88 -14.81 6.33
CA ALA A 4 -11.72 -14.25 5.28
C ALA A 4 -13.03 -13.61 5.79
N ASP A 5 -13.54 -14.02 6.96
CA ASP A 5 -14.75 -13.45 7.55
C ASP A 5 -14.53 -12.03 8.12
N ALA A 6 -13.27 -11.62 8.30
CA ALA A 6 -12.89 -10.32 8.86
C ALA A 6 -12.08 -9.44 7.88
N MET A 7 -11.80 -9.92 6.67
CA MET A 7 -11.00 -9.19 5.68
C MET A 7 -11.83 -8.14 4.96
N THR A 8 -11.21 -7.00 4.67
CA THR A 8 -11.72 -6.05 3.68
C THR A 8 -11.79 -6.74 2.31
N PRO A 9 -12.93 -6.65 1.58
CA PRO A 9 -13.05 -7.22 0.24
C PRO A 9 -11.97 -6.64 -0.69
N ARG A 10 -11.42 -7.45 -1.60
CA ARG A 10 -10.31 -7.00 -2.48
C ARG A 10 -10.64 -5.71 -3.22
N ALA A 11 -11.87 -5.55 -3.72
CA ALA A 11 -12.31 -4.34 -4.43
C ALA A 11 -12.25 -3.06 -3.59
N ASP A 12 -12.30 -3.19 -2.26
CA ASP A 12 -12.31 -2.08 -1.31
C ASP A 12 -10.94 -1.83 -0.67
N VAL A 13 -9.93 -2.68 -0.95
CA VAL A 13 -8.57 -2.50 -0.44
C VAL A 13 -7.84 -1.47 -1.30
N ILE A 14 -7.47 -0.35 -0.66
CA ILE A 14 -6.60 0.66 -1.28
C ILE A 14 -5.17 0.13 -1.34
N THR A 15 -4.57 0.24 -2.52
CA THR A 15 -3.20 -0.20 -2.83
C THR A 15 -2.51 0.84 -3.68
N VAL A 16 -1.18 0.90 -3.63
CA VAL A 16 -0.35 1.62 -4.61
C VAL A 16 0.40 0.61 -5.49
N SER A 17 0.73 0.99 -6.72
CA SER A 17 1.32 0.09 -7.71
C SER A 17 2.77 0.46 -8.05
N LEU A 18 3.59 -0.54 -8.39
CA LEU A 18 4.91 -0.32 -8.95
C LEU A 18 4.89 -0.24 -10.49
N PRO A 19 5.68 0.66 -11.11
CA PRO A 19 6.50 1.69 -10.46
C PRO A 19 5.64 2.83 -9.88
N GLY A 20 6.05 3.39 -8.75
CA GLY A 20 5.37 4.47 -8.06
C GLY A 20 6.30 5.24 -7.12
N THR A 21 5.81 6.32 -6.52
CA THR A 21 6.58 7.21 -5.66
C THR A 21 6.01 7.31 -4.25
N ARG A 22 6.79 7.92 -3.36
CA ARG A 22 6.38 8.27 -2.00
C ARG A 22 5.06 9.05 -1.98
N ASP A 23 4.87 9.95 -2.93
CA ASP A 23 3.69 10.81 -2.98
C ASP A 23 2.40 10.01 -3.20
N ASP A 24 2.45 8.93 -3.98
CA ASP A 24 1.32 8.01 -4.18
C ASP A 24 0.83 7.42 -2.85
N VAL A 25 1.74 7.14 -1.92
CA VAL A 25 1.38 6.64 -0.58
C VAL A 25 0.90 7.78 0.32
N LEU A 26 1.55 8.94 0.26
CA LEU A 26 1.21 10.10 1.08
C LEU A 26 -0.19 10.64 0.79
N GLU A 27 -0.66 10.58 -0.45
CA GLU A 27 -2.03 10.96 -0.81
C GLU A 27 -3.04 10.22 0.06
N TYR A 28 -2.93 8.89 0.15
CA TYR A 28 -3.85 8.08 0.94
C TYR A 28 -3.65 8.21 2.45
N LEU A 29 -2.39 8.25 2.92
CA LEU A 29 -2.12 8.31 4.36
C LEU A 29 -2.51 9.65 5.00
N GLN A 30 -2.66 10.72 4.22
CA GLN A 30 -3.12 12.03 4.69
C GLN A 30 -4.65 12.11 4.78
N GLU A 31 -5.36 11.53 3.81
CA GLU A 31 -6.82 11.65 3.72
C GLU A 31 -7.60 10.56 4.47
N ARG A 32 -6.95 9.42 4.77
CA ARG A 32 -7.62 8.22 5.28
C ARG A 32 -7.17 7.86 6.70
N SER A 33 -8.03 7.12 7.39
CA SER A 33 -7.83 6.75 8.80
C SER A 33 -6.89 5.55 9.01
N PHE A 34 -6.28 4.99 7.96
CA PHE A 34 -5.33 3.90 8.06
C PHE A 34 -3.87 4.40 8.03
N SER A 35 -2.96 3.60 8.60
CA SER A 35 -1.57 3.99 8.82
C SER A 35 -0.57 3.30 7.89
N SER A 36 -1.03 2.43 7.00
CA SER A 36 -0.19 1.68 6.07
C SER A 36 -0.93 1.37 4.77
N VAL A 37 -0.18 1.26 3.68
CA VAL A 37 -0.69 0.97 2.33
C VAL A 37 0.06 -0.22 1.73
N PRO A 38 -0.64 -1.26 1.24
CA PRO A 38 -0.04 -2.34 0.48
C PRO A 38 0.50 -1.85 -0.87
N VAL A 39 1.68 -2.34 -1.23
CA VAL A 39 2.30 -2.13 -2.54
C VAL A 39 2.08 -3.38 -3.39
N VAL A 40 1.59 -3.18 -4.61
CA VAL A 40 1.35 -4.23 -5.59
C VAL A 40 2.10 -3.98 -6.88
N LYS A 41 2.22 -5.00 -7.73
CA LYS A 41 2.77 -4.88 -9.07
C LYS A 41 1.96 -5.74 -10.02
N GLU A 42 1.50 -5.13 -11.11
CA GLU A 42 0.91 -5.88 -12.22
C GLU A 42 1.99 -6.70 -12.93
N THR A 43 1.67 -7.96 -13.19
CA THR A 43 2.53 -8.91 -13.91
C THR A 43 1.72 -9.66 -14.95
N GLU A 44 2.39 -10.46 -15.80
CA GLU A 44 1.70 -11.33 -16.76
C GLU A 44 0.77 -12.35 -16.08
N ASP A 45 1.07 -12.72 -14.83
CA ASP A 45 0.25 -13.60 -14.00
C ASP A 45 -0.81 -12.84 -13.16
N GLY A 46 -0.95 -11.53 -13.39
CA GLY A 46 -1.81 -10.63 -12.63
C GLY A 46 -1.10 -9.94 -11.47
N GLU A 47 -1.89 -9.38 -10.55
CA GLU A 47 -1.42 -8.59 -9.43
C GLU A 47 -0.58 -9.41 -8.44
N ARG A 48 0.59 -8.88 -8.09
CA ARG A 48 1.49 -9.45 -7.08
C ARG A 48 1.72 -8.47 -5.95
N TYR A 49 1.45 -8.89 -4.72
CA TYR A 49 1.85 -8.16 -3.52
C TYR A 49 3.38 -8.07 -3.41
N ARG A 50 3.89 -6.88 -3.06
CA ARG A 50 5.33 -6.58 -2.97
C ARG A 50 5.78 -6.11 -1.59
N GLY A 51 4.86 -5.62 -0.77
CA GLY A 51 5.18 -5.19 0.58
C GLY A 51 4.12 -4.25 1.14
N LEU A 52 4.39 -3.73 2.32
CA LEU A 52 3.54 -2.76 3.01
C LEU A 52 4.42 -1.55 3.32
N VAL A 53 3.93 -0.35 3.00
CA VAL A 53 4.56 0.90 3.41
C VAL A 53 3.73 1.52 4.52
N SER A 54 4.34 1.74 5.68
CA SER A 54 3.70 2.39 6.81
C SER A 54 4.09 3.86 6.90
N ARG A 55 3.28 4.63 7.64
CA ARG A 55 3.64 6.00 8.03
C ARG A 55 4.98 6.08 8.74
N GLU A 56 5.32 5.07 9.55
CA GLU A 56 6.60 5.01 10.25
C GLU A 56 7.78 4.84 9.29
N ASP A 57 7.62 4.04 8.23
CA ASP A 57 8.67 3.85 7.21
C ASP A 57 8.99 5.17 6.51
N LEU A 58 7.96 5.94 6.16
CA LEU A 58 8.10 7.26 5.53
C LEU A 58 8.80 8.27 6.44
N ILE A 59 8.56 8.20 7.76
CA ILE A 59 9.23 9.07 8.74
C ILE A 59 10.70 8.66 8.91
N LYS A 60 10.98 7.35 8.97
CA LYS A 60 12.35 6.82 9.12
C LYS A 60 13.22 7.06 7.88
N ARG A 61 12.60 7.13 6.70
CA ARG A 61 13.28 7.34 5.41
C ARG A 61 12.68 8.55 4.69
N PRO A 62 12.94 9.79 5.16
CA PRO A 62 12.29 10.97 4.61
C PRO A 62 12.73 11.33 3.19
N ASN A 63 13.93 10.90 2.79
CA ASN A 63 14.52 11.19 1.48
C ASN A 63 14.30 10.06 0.46
N GLU A 64 13.64 8.98 0.85
CA GLU A 64 13.30 7.90 -0.09
C GLU A 64 12.06 8.32 -0.87
N ASP A 65 12.23 8.42 -2.19
CA ASP A 65 11.18 8.84 -3.13
C ASP A 65 10.62 7.66 -3.92
N GLN A 66 11.40 6.59 -4.10
CA GLN A 66 10.96 5.41 -4.84
C GLN A 66 10.25 4.40 -3.92
N LEU A 67 9.15 3.84 -4.42
CA LEU A 67 8.51 2.66 -3.84
C LEU A 67 9.18 1.34 -4.25
#